data_AF-A0A2B8AZ96-F1
#
_entry.id   AF-A0A2B8AZ96-F1
#
_cell.length_a   1.000
_cell.length_b   1.000
_cell.length_c   1.000
_cell.angle_alpha   90.00
_cell.angle_beta   90.00
_cell.angle_gamma   90.00
#
_symmetry.space_group_name_H-M   'P 1'
#
loop_
_entity.id
_entity.type
_entity.pdbx_description
1 polymer ?
#
loop_
_entity_poly.entity_id
_entity_poly.type
_entity_poly.pdbx_seq_one_letter_code
_entity_poly.pdbx_strand_id
1 'polypeptide(L)'
;MLLRLSALDPDAATALRVIAHFEALLSGAPDPVSLVRSTAGLAECPAGLELADGRTVRFGPDGHALAGVPERVSGAAVFGPAARVPAVPDTAGERDGAAAETGTGTGIAATGTGIPGGTATGSAVPGTGTPGPGIAGLVGGREQGAAERAAAEGPYGGPDPAARPDSAVAPAPGETPSGPSGRVWLERPGAPGPLDELVLEWMALAARVVVADNRRPREPEPPHVADPALVELVLSEREAVEDRARALRLLGLTPELPLRVLAVAGGPGTEVGVEAVALLGRSGLRAVVRIAGVGELGAVLVQPRDGETASPAEELRAVTAERMREAGAARQSARRVRAGVGGSSAALEARTSWTQARNALRFAVAGDPAEAVIDHDALGPVALLAEIPVELLHAQPDVRALAALAEGETDGTGIAALAAFCRTGSLRQAATELHLHHSSVAARLAQVEGALGWR
;
A
#
# COMPACT_ATOMS: atom_id res chain seq x y z
N MET A 1 10.88 -50.07 -3.67
CA MET A 1 9.59 -49.87 -2.98
C MET A 1 8.61 -49.13 -3.90
N LEU A 2 8.44 -49.61 -5.15
CA LEU A 2 7.67 -48.95 -6.23
C LEU A 2 6.74 -49.95 -6.96
N LEU A 3 6.51 -51.13 -6.39
CA LEU A 3 5.73 -52.22 -7.00
C LEU A 3 4.54 -52.68 -6.14
N ARG A 4 4.05 -51.83 -5.22
CA ARG A 4 2.88 -52.13 -4.37
C ARG A 4 1.84 -51.00 -4.29
N LEU A 5 1.74 -50.16 -5.32
CA LEU A 5 0.69 -49.13 -5.42
C LEU A 5 -0.31 -49.38 -6.56
N SER A 6 -0.08 -50.37 -7.43
CA SER A 6 -0.97 -50.72 -8.54
C SER A 6 -2.20 -51.55 -8.14
N ALA A 7 -2.47 -51.68 -6.85
CA ALA A 7 -3.67 -52.32 -6.30
C ALA A 7 -4.53 -51.35 -5.46
N LEU A 8 -4.22 -50.05 -5.53
CA LEU A 8 -5.15 -49.01 -5.05
C LEU A 8 -6.25 -48.83 -6.09
N ASP A 9 -7.47 -48.75 -5.59
CA ASP A 9 -8.63 -48.22 -6.31
C ASP A 9 -8.18 -47.03 -7.21
N PRO A 10 -8.50 -47.03 -8.52
CA PRO A 10 -8.17 -45.90 -9.40
C PRO A 10 -8.65 -44.56 -8.83
N ASP A 11 -9.71 -44.55 -8.02
CA ASP A 11 -10.21 -43.35 -7.34
C ASP A 11 -9.29 -42.92 -6.19
N ALA A 12 -8.74 -43.88 -5.43
CA ALA A 12 -7.76 -43.60 -4.37
C ALA A 12 -6.42 -43.07 -4.92
N ALA A 13 -5.94 -43.63 -6.05
CA ALA A 13 -4.75 -43.13 -6.72
C ALA A 13 -4.94 -41.70 -7.28
N THR A 14 -6.17 -41.34 -7.64
CA THR A 14 -6.50 -40.00 -8.12
C THR A 14 -6.68 -39.01 -6.97
N ALA A 15 -7.29 -39.43 -5.86
CA ALA A 15 -7.35 -38.66 -4.62
C ALA A 15 -5.95 -38.29 -4.09
N LEU A 16 -5.01 -39.25 -4.07
CA LEU A 16 -3.63 -38.99 -3.63
C LEU A 16 -2.90 -37.97 -4.53
N ARG A 17 -3.23 -37.91 -5.83
CA ARG A 17 -2.67 -36.91 -6.75
C ARG A 17 -3.19 -35.51 -6.46
N VAL A 18 -4.46 -35.37 -6.08
CA VAL A 18 -5.04 -34.09 -5.63
C VAL A 18 -4.33 -33.60 -4.38
N ILE A 19 -4.16 -34.48 -3.39
CA ILE A 19 -3.45 -34.16 -2.13
C ILE A 19 -2.01 -33.70 -2.43
N ALA A 20 -1.26 -34.50 -3.19
CA ALA A 20 0.13 -34.19 -3.53
C ALA A 20 0.25 -32.87 -4.32
N HIS A 21 -0.74 -32.53 -5.16
CA HIS A 21 -0.77 -31.26 -5.88
C HIS A 21 -0.86 -30.08 -4.90
N PHE A 22 -1.78 -30.11 -3.94
CA PHE A 22 -1.93 -29.03 -2.96
C PHE A 22 -0.75 -28.96 -1.98
N GLU A 23 -0.18 -30.08 -1.57
CA GLU A 23 1.06 -30.10 -0.77
C GLU A 23 2.23 -29.46 -1.52
N ALA A 24 2.41 -29.82 -2.80
CA ALA A 24 3.44 -29.23 -3.65
C ALA A 24 3.21 -27.72 -3.83
N LEU A 25 1.96 -27.31 -4.06
CA LEU A 25 1.60 -25.91 -4.18
C LEU A 25 1.93 -25.16 -2.88
N LEU A 26 1.54 -25.68 -1.72
CA LEU A 26 1.77 -25.07 -0.41
C LEU A 26 3.26 -24.99 -0.04
N SER A 27 4.09 -25.93 -0.52
CA SER A 27 5.54 -25.89 -0.32
C SER A 27 6.22 -24.68 -0.99
N GLY A 28 5.58 -24.08 -2.01
CA GLY A 28 6.10 -22.95 -2.78
C GLY A 28 5.67 -21.56 -2.31
N ALA A 29 5.03 -21.43 -1.14
CA ALA A 29 4.42 -20.18 -0.64
C ALA A 29 3.48 -19.52 -1.68
N PRO A 30 2.41 -20.20 -2.09
CA PRO A 30 1.58 -19.77 -3.20
C PRO A 30 0.73 -18.56 -2.80
N ASP A 31 0.58 -17.60 -3.72
CA ASP A 31 -0.39 -16.52 -3.58
C ASP A 31 -1.82 -17.00 -3.93
N PRO A 32 -2.88 -16.23 -3.60
CA PRO A 32 -4.26 -16.62 -3.85
C PRO A 32 -4.58 -16.84 -5.34
N VAL A 33 -3.95 -16.08 -6.24
CA VAL A 33 -4.14 -16.20 -7.70
C VAL A 33 -3.56 -17.52 -8.20
N SER A 34 -2.35 -17.85 -7.78
CA SER A 34 -1.67 -19.11 -8.13
C SER A 34 -2.43 -20.34 -7.61
N LEU A 35 -3.03 -20.24 -6.42
CA LEU A 35 -3.89 -21.28 -5.85
C LEU A 35 -5.14 -21.52 -6.70
N VAL A 36 -5.90 -20.47 -7.01
CA VAL A 36 -7.14 -20.62 -7.80
C VAL A 36 -6.85 -21.07 -9.23
N ARG A 37 -5.82 -20.51 -9.87
CA ARG A 37 -5.42 -20.90 -11.23
C ARG A 37 -5.02 -22.37 -11.30
N SER A 38 -4.18 -22.84 -10.36
CA SER A 38 -3.75 -24.25 -10.33
C SER A 38 -4.93 -25.19 -10.03
N THR A 39 -5.84 -24.76 -9.14
CA THR A 39 -7.05 -25.54 -8.84
C THR A 39 -7.98 -25.65 -10.04
N ALA A 40 -8.17 -24.58 -10.82
CA ALA A 40 -8.98 -24.61 -12.04
C ALA A 40 -8.41 -25.58 -13.08
N GLY A 41 -7.07 -25.61 -13.23
CA GLY A 41 -6.40 -26.58 -14.08
C GLY A 41 -6.52 -28.02 -13.58
N LEU A 42 -6.38 -28.24 -12.27
CA LEU A 42 -6.51 -29.56 -11.64
C LEU A 42 -7.94 -30.12 -11.73
N ALA A 43 -8.95 -29.27 -11.55
CA ALA A 43 -10.36 -29.64 -11.56
C ALA A 43 -10.96 -29.68 -12.98
N GLU A 44 -10.22 -29.19 -13.98
CA GLU A 44 -10.65 -29.04 -15.37
C GLU A 44 -11.97 -28.27 -15.50
N CYS A 45 -12.20 -27.31 -14.61
CA CYS A 45 -13.36 -26.42 -14.62
C CYS A 45 -13.00 -25.07 -13.98
N PRO A 46 -13.81 -24.02 -14.20
CA PRO A 46 -13.59 -22.76 -13.51
C PRO A 46 -13.66 -22.92 -11.99
N ALA A 47 -12.74 -22.24 -11.32
CA ALA A 47 -12.64 -22.20 -9.86
C ALA A 47 -12.53 -20.75 -9.38
N GLY A 48 -12.93 -20.52 -8.14
CA GLY A 48 -12.82 -19.19 -7.55
C GLY A 48 -12.61 -19.17 -6.04
N LEU A 49 -12.17 -18.01 -5.57
CA LEU A 49 -11.93 -17.68 -4.18
C LEU A 49 -12.51 -16.28 -3.91
N GLU A 50 -13.24 -16.16 -2.82
CA GLU A 50 -13.77 -14.90 -2.31
C GLU A 50 -13.31 -14.74 -0.85
N LEU A 51 -12.68 -13.61 -0.58
CA LEU A 51 -12.20 -13.24 0.75
C LEU A 51 -13.30 -12.51 1.53
N ALA A 52 -13.18 -12.50 2.86
CA ALA A 52 -14.12 -11.78 3.73
C ALA A 52 -14.21 -10.26 3.48
N ASP A 53 -13.23 -9.67 2.79
CA ASP A 53 -13.21 -8.26 2.37
C ASP A 53 -13.90 -8.03 1.01
N GLY A 54 -14.49 -9.07 0.41
CA GLY A 54 -15.18 -9.02 -0.87
C GLY A 54 -14.28 -9.20 -2.09
N ARG A 55 -12.95 -9.24 -1.92
CA ARG A 55 -12.03 -9.51 -3.04
C ARG A 55 -12.26 -10.91 -3.58
N THR A 56 -12.35 -10.99 -4.90
CA THR A 56 -12.69 -12.20 -5.62
C THR A 56 -11.70 -12.45 -6.75
N VAL A 57 -11.19 -13.69 -6.86
CA VAL A 57 -10.39 -14.15 -8.00
C VAL A 57 -11.01 -15.41 -8.59
N ARG A 58 -11.02 -15.49 -9.92
CA ARG A 58 -11.69 -16.57 -10.67
C ARG A 58 -10.91 -16.91 -11.94
N PHE A 59 -10.68 -18.18 -12.19
CA PHE A 59 -9.89 -18.66 -13.33
C PHE A 59 -10.59 -19.81 -14.04
N GLY A 60 -10.44 -19.86 -15.36
CA GLY A 60 -10.81 -20.99 -16.20
C GLY A 60 -9.73 -22.11 -16.17
N PRO A 61 -10.07 -23.31 -16.66
CA PRO A 61 -9.15 -24.45 -16.70
C PRO A 61 -7.96 -24.23 -17.66
N ASP A 62 -8.09 -23.29 -18.59
CA ASP A 62 -7.04 -22.80 -19.49
C ASP A 62 -6.05 -21.83 -18.82
N GLY A 63 -6.31 -21.46 -17.56
CA GLY A 63 -5.49 -20.52 -16.79
C GLY A 63 -5.81 -19.05 -17.06
N HIS A 64 -6.85 -18.74 -17.85
CA HIS A 64 -7.29 -17.36 -18.07
C HIS A 64 -8.18 -16.85 -16.92
N ALA A 65 -7.98 -15.59 -16.53
CA ALA A 65 -8.82 -14.94 -15.53
C ALA A 65 -10.22 -14.69 -16.09
N LEU A 66 -11.25 -14.94 -15.27
CA LEU A 66 -12.65 -14.79 -15.66
C LEU A 66 -13.28 -13.60 -14.90
N ALA A 67 -13.92 -12.68 -15.63
CA ALA A 67 -14.57 -11.50 -15.04
C ALA A 67 -16.04 -11.75 -14.68
N GLY A 68 -16.52 -11.13 -13.60
CA GLY A 68 -17.92 -11.18 -13.15
C GLY A 68 -18.22 -12.22 -12.06
N VAL A 69 -19.50 -12.35 -11.70
CA VAL A 69 -20.00 -13.30 -10.67
C VAL A 69 -20.22 -14.68 -11.31
N PRO A 70 -19.96 -15.81 -10.62
CA PRO A 70 -20.21 -17.14 -11.18
C PRO A 70 -21.68 -17.29 -11.59
N GLU A 71 -21.93 -17.71 -12.84
CA GLU A 71 -23.29 -17.98 -13.32
C GLU A 71 -23.90 -19.19 -12.61
N ARG A 72 -23.06 -20.19 -12.29
CA ARG A 72 -23.46 -21.38 -11.54
C ARG A 72 -22.31 -21.94 -10.71
N VAL A 73 -22.53 -22.08 -9.41
CA VAL A 73 -21.61 -22.76 -8.50
C VAL A 73 -22.05 -24.22 -8.34
N SER A 74 -21.21 -25.18 -8.71
CA SER A 74 -21.50 -26.61 -8.56
C SER A 74 -21.15 -27.13 -7.17
N GLY A 75 -20.22 -26.49 -6.47
CA GLY A 75 -19.88 -26.79 -5.08
C GLY A 75 -19.04 -25.67 -4.47
N ALA A 76 -19.14 -25.49 -3.15
CA ALA A 76 -18.40 -24.46 -2.41
C ALA A 76 -18.00 -24.95 -1.02
N ALA A 77 -16.86 -24.46 -0.53
CA ALA A 77 -16.39 -24.69 0.83
C ALA A 77 -16.00 -23.36 1.48
N VAL A 78 -16.37 -23.20 2.75
CA VAL A 78 -16.05 -22.02 3.55
C VAL A 78 -14.84 -22.33 4.41
N PHE A 79 -13.97 -21.35 4.62
CA PHE A 79 -12.79 -21.54 5.47
C PHE A 79 -12.67 -20.47 6.55
N GLY A 80 -12.35 -20.89 7.78
CA GLY A 80 -12.13 -20.01 8.94
C GLY A 80 -10.66 -19.58 9.10
N PRO A 81 -10.36 -18.67 10.06
CA PRO A 81 -8.98 -18.26 10.32
C PRO A 81 -8.08 -19.45 10.68
N ALA A 82 -6.77 -19.30 10.46
CA ALA A 82 -5.80 -20.30 10.92
C ALA A 82 -5.84 -20.35 12.46
N ALA A 83 -6.10 -21.52 13.03
CA ALA A 83 -6.03 -21.69 14.48
C ALA A 83 -4.59 -21.44 14.93
N ARG A 84 -4.41 -20.60 15.96
CA ARG A 84 -3.10 -20.33 16.54
C ARG A 84 -2.65 -21.63 17.23
N VAL A 85 -1.60 -22.28 16.73
CA VAL A 85 -0.96 -23.39 17.45
C VAL A 85 -0.45 -22.82 18.77
N PRO A 86 -0.93 -23.27 19.95
CA PRO A 86 -0.42 -22.76 21.21
C PRO A 86 1.07 -23.06 21.30
N ALA A 87 1.87 -22.03 21.55
CA ALA A 87 3.29 -22.18 21.79
C ALA A 87 3.48 -23.13 22.98
N VAL A 88 4.27 -24.19 22.78
CA VAL A 88 4.71 -25.06 23.86
C VAL A 88 5.52 -24.19 24.83
N PRO A 89 5.14 -24.07 26.11
CA PRO A 89 5.93 -23.29 27.05
C PRO A 89 7.26 -24.01 27.29
N ASP A 90 8.37 -23.32 27.00
CA ASP A 90 9.71 -23.74 27.39
C ASP A 90 9.76 -23.86 28.92
N THR A 91 9.81 -25.10 29.42
CA THR A 91 10.11 -25.37 30.82
C THR A 91 11.58 -25.09 31.07
N ALA A 92 11.90 -23.87 31.47
CA ALA A 92 13.20 -23.53 32.05
C ALA A 92 13.36 -24.29 33.37
N GLY A 93 14.07 -25.41 33.32
CA GLY A 93 14.50 -26.18 34.48
C GLY A 93 15.63 -25.47 35.21
N GLU A 94 15.24 -24.84 36.31
CA GLU A 94 16.06 -24.39 37.43
C GLU A 94 17.05 -25.47 37.91
N ARG A 95 18.36 -25.15 37.94
CA ARG A 95 19.34 -25.83 38.81
C ARG A 95 20.41 -24.84 39.25
N ASP A 96 20.32 -24.46 40.51
CA ASP A 96 21.38 -23.83 41.29
C ASP A 96 22.37 -24.88 41.83
N GLY A 97 23.66 -24.56 41.78
CA GLY A 97 24.73 -24.94 42.72
C GLY A 97 25.16 -26.40 42.94
N ALA A 98 26.41 -26.73 42.56
CA ALA A 98 27.47 -27.16 43.49
C ALA A 98 28.78 -27.55 42.77
N ALA A 99 29.90 -27.05 43.30
CA ALA A 99 31.27 -27.24 42.83
C ALA A 99 31.86 -28.62 43.16
N ALA A 100 32.75 -29.13 42.31
CA ALA A 100 33.92 -29.91 42.70
C ALA A 100 34.97 -29.91 41.58
N GLU A 101 36.19 -29.56 41.97
CA GLU A 101 37.41 -29.52 41.17
C GLU A 101 37.80 -30.89 40.62
N THR A 102 38.44 -30.91 39.44
CA THR A 102 39.71 -31.62 39.22
C THR A 102 40.29 -31.17 37.87
N GLY A 103 41.52 -30.67 37.92
CA GLY A 103 42.23 -30.16 36.77
C GLY A 103 42.78 -31.24 35.85
N THR A 104 43.06 -30.85 34.62
CA THR A 104 44.24 -31.27 33.87
C THR A 104 44.42 -30.30 32.72
N GLY A 105 45.54 -29.60 32.73
CA GLY A 105 45.87 -28.58 31.74
C GLY A 105 46.27 -29.17 30.40
N THR A 106 46.26 -28.32 29.39
CA THR A 106 47.33 -28.21 28.38
C THR A 106 47.18 -26.81 27.78
N GLY A 107 48.19 -25.98 27.98
CA GLY A 107 48.23 -24.62 27.44
C GLY A 107 48.73 -24.57 26.01
N ILE A 108 48.39 -23.48 25.31
CA ILE A 108 49.25 -22.84 24.30
C ILE A 108 49.07 -21.32 24.44
N ALA A 109 50.21 -20.65 24.55
CA ALA A 109 50.42 -19.20 24.68
C ALA A 109 50.16 -18.49 23.33
N ALA A 110 49.47 -17.34 23.29
CA ALA A 110 49.98 -15.96 23.41
C ALA A 110 50.28 -15.26 22.07
N THR A 111 49.61 -14.12 21.85
CA THR A 111 50.11 -12.76 21.53
C THR A 111 48.89 -11.91 21.11
N GLY A 112 48.60 -10.70 21.59
CA GLY A 112 49.29 -9.80 22.51
C GLY A 112 49.57 -8.45 21.86
N THR A 113 48.58 -7.55 21.82
CA THR A 113 48.71 -6.07 21.79
C THR A 113 47.30 -5.48 21.99
N GLY A 114 46.92 -4.65 22.97
CA GLY A 114 47.62 -3.80 23.92
C GLY A 114 47.50 -2.32 23.52
N ILE A 115 46.34 -1.64 23.71
CA ILE A 115 46.01 -0.66 24.80
C ILE A 115 46.58 0.77 24.52
N PRO A 116 46.18 1.95 25.10
CA PRO A 116 45.04 2.36 25.98
C PRO A 116 44.29 3.69 25.62
N GLY A 117 43.19 3.94 26.36
CA GLY A 117 42.99 5.17 27.18
C GLY A 117 42.19 6.33 26.55
N GLY A 118 41.31 7.06 27.27
CA GLY A 118 40.93 7.07 28.67
C GLY A 118 39.90 8.19 28.99
N THR A 119 39.21 8.03 30.15
CA THR A 119 38.76 9.03 31.15
C THR A 119 37.87 10.23 30.72
N ALA A 120 36.62 10.30 31.20
CA ALA A 120 36.12 10.92 32.46
C ALA A 120 35.91 12.45 32.33
N THR A 121 34.70 13.01 32.50
CA THR A 121 34.11 13.57 33.75
C THR A 121 32.91 14.43 33.27
N GLY A 122 31.72 14.47 33.89
CA GLY A 122 31.41 14.97 35.22
C GLY A 122 30.93 16.43 35.15
N SER A 123 29.64 16.72 35.39
CA SER A 123 29.19 17.85 36.22
C SER A 123 27.66 17.95 36.25
N ALA A 124 27.16 18.20 37.45
CA ALA A 124 25.76 18.36 37.79
C ALA A 124 25.61 19.62 38.68
N VAL A 125 24.43 20.27 38.61
CA VAL A 125 23.77 21.06 39.69
C VAL A 125 24.27 22.54 39.89
N PRO A 126 23.54 23.51 40.53
CA PRO A 126 22.10 23.78 40.80
C PRO A 126 21.58 25.23 40.49
N GLY A 127 20.25 25.44 40.67
CA GLY A 127 19.67 26.65 41.31
C GLY A 127 19.00 27.67 40.37
N THR A 128 17.92 28.42 40.68
CA THR A 128 17.17 28.74 41.91
C THR A 128 15.88 29.51 41.52
N GLY A 129 14.81 29.40 42.32
CA GLY A 129 14.04 30.58 42.81
C GLY A 129 12.88 31.19 42.00
N THR A 130 11.66 30.98 42.52
CA THR A 130 10.32 31.62 42.34
C THR A 130 10.26 33.12 42.76
N PRO A 131 9.10 33.84 42.88
CA PRO A 131 7.77 33.84 42.20
C PRO A 131 7.15 35.26 41.88
N GLY A 132 6.04 35.29 41.10
CA GLY A 132 4.85 36.18 41.27
C GLY A 132 4.86 37.59 40.64
N PRO A 133 3.70 38.32 40.56
CA PRO A 133 2.35 38.02 41.03
C PRO A 133 1.23 38.11 39.95
N GLY A 134 0.00 37.75 40.33
CA GLY A 134 -1.21 37.86 39.53
C GLY A 134 -2.11 39.06 39.84
N ILE A 135 -3.19 39.15 39.06
CA ILE A 135 -4.42 39.94 39.22
C ILE A 135 -5.47 39.18 38.36
N ALA A 136 -6.49 38.48 38.90
CA ALA A 136 -7.76 38.95 39.47
C ALA A 136 -8.43 40.04 38.59
N GLY A 137 -9.66 39.93 38.08
CA GLY A 137 -10.76 38.96 38.21
C GLY A 137 -12.03 39.57 37.57
N LEU A 138 -13.17 38.88 37.77
CA LEU A 138 -14.57 39.26 37.50
C LEU A 138 -15.11 39.10 36.07
N VAL A 139 -16.35 38.65 35.81
CA VAL A 139 -17.41 37.90 36.55
C VAL A 139 -18.58 37.75 35.57
N GLY A 140 -19.38 36.69 35.74
CA GLY A 140 -20.80 36.62 35.35
C GLY A 140 -21.05 35.98 33.99
N GLY A 141 -21.98 35.04 33.82
CA GLY A 141 -23.02 34.52 34.69
C GLY A 141 -23.98 33.71 33.82
N ARG A 142 -24.44 32.57 34.35
CA ARG A 142 -25.68 31.80 34.10
C ARG A 142 -26.43 31.99 32.77
N GLU A 143 -26.84 30.88 32.16
CA GLU A 143 -28.21 30.34 32.37
C GLU A 143 -28.39 28.94 31.74
N GLN A 144 -29.07 28.07 32.50
CA GLN A 144 -29.57 26.76 32.11
C GLN A 144 -30.99 26.93 31.54
N GLY A 145 -31.29 26.25 30.43
CA GLY A 145 -32.64 26.12 29.89
C GLY A 145 -32.96 24.65 29.67
N ALA A 146 -33.80 24.10 30.54
CA ALA A 146 -34.43 22.79 30.44
C ALA A 146 -35.47 22.76 29.31
N ALA A 147 -35.66 21.60 28.68
CA ALA A 147 -36.85 21.30 27.89
C ALA A 147 -37.35 19.90 28.26
N GLU A 148 -38.55 19.86 28.81
CA GLU A 148 -39.29 18.69 29.27
C GLU A 148 -40.58 18.56 28.46
N ARG A 149 -40.84 17.32 27.98
CA ARG A 149 -42.12 16.66 27.63
C ARG A 149 -43.05 17.24 26.54
N ALA A 150 -43.46 16.34 25.64
CA ALA A 150 -44.87 16.07 25.36
C ALA A 150 -45.07 14.62 24.89
N ALA A 151 -46.17 14.01 25.33
CA ALA A 151 -46.53 12.60 25.24
C ALA A 151 -47.49 12.30 24.07
N ALA A 152 -47.62 11.02 23.72
CA ALA A 152 -48.82 10.45 23.11
C ALA A 152 -48.93 8.95 23.47
N GLU A 153 -50.05 8.57 24.08
CA GLU A 153 -50.47 7.23 24.48
C GLU A 153 -51.33 6.56 23.39
N GLY A 154 -51.41 5.22 23.42
CA GLY A 154 -52.53 4.44 22.86
C GLY A 154 -52.18 3.03 22.36
N PRO A 155 -53.10 2.03 22.45
CA PRO A 155 -52.82 0.76 23.14
C PRO A 155 -53.13 -0.53 22.35
N TYR A 156 -52.62 -1.68 22.80
CA TYR A 156 -53.15 -3.07 22.76
C TYR A 156 -51.98 -3.99 23.18
N GLY A 157 -51.97 -4.73 24.29
CA GLY A 157 -52.83 -5.86 24.66
C GLY A 157 -51.93 -7.09 24.90
N GLY A 158 -51.69 -7.48 26.16
CA GLY A 158 -51.01 -8.74 26.53
C GLY A 158 -51.93 -9.97 26.38
N PRO A 159 -51.41 -11.21 26.50
CA PRO A 159 -51.13 -11.75 27.84
C PRO A 159 -49.92 -12.71 28.00
N ASP A 160 -49.38 -12.66 29.23
CA ASP A 160 -48.72 -13.65 30.11
C ASP A 160 -47.44 -14.44 29.72
N PRO A 161 -46.42 -14.53 30.63
CA PRO A 161 -45.11 -15.13 30.36
C PRO A 161 -44.92 -16.51 31.02
N ALA A 162 -44.50 -17.51 30.25
CA ALA A 162 -43.91 -18.73 30.79
C ALA A 162 -42.95 -19.39 29.79
N ALA A 163 -41.65 -19.12 29.94
CA ALA A 163 -40.54 -20.06 29.78
C ALA A 163 -39.24 -19.26 29.72
N ARG A 164 -38.40 -19.42 30.75
CA ARG A 164 -37.01 -18.98 30.75
C ARG A 164 -36.23 -19.79 29.69
N PRO A 165 -35.53 -19.17 28.73
CA PRO A 165 -34.38 -19.81 28.11
C PRO A 165 -33.13 -19.51 28.94
N ASP A 166 -32.29 -20.53 29.04
CA ASP A 166 -31.04 -20.57 29.77
C ASP A 166 -30.15 -19.35 29.56
N SER A 167 -29.50 -18.97 30.65
CA SER A 167 -28.37 -18.06 30.75
C SER A 167 -27.38 -18.23 29.60
N ALA A 168 -27.49 -17.38 28.57
CA ALA A 168 -26.38 -17.07 27.69
C ALA A 168 -25.32 -16.33 28.53
N VAL A 169 -24.26 -17.06 28.88
CA VAL A 169 -23.03 -16.48 29.42
C VAL A 169 -22.55 -15.43 28.41
N ALA A 170 -22.51 -14.17 28.83
CA ALA A 170 -21.89 -13.12 28.05
C ALA A 170 -20.41 -13.48 27.84
N PRO A 171 -19.88 -13.57 26.60
CA PRO A 171 -18.47 -13.82 26.40
C PRO A 171 -17.65 -12.67 26.96
N ALA A 172 -16.54 -13.02 27.63
CA ALA A 172 -15.59 -12.05 28.14
C ALA A 172 -15.07 -11.13 27.01
N PRO A 173 -14.74 -9.87 27.30
CA PRO A 173 -14.16 -8.97 26.31
C PRO A 173 -12.78 -9.50 25.91
N GLY A 174 -12.69 -10.15 24.75
CA GLY A 174 -11.45 -10.75 24.25
C GLY A 174 -11.60 -11.72 23.07
N GLU A 175 -12.78 -12.27 22.81
CA GLU A 175 -13.02 -13.13 21.64
C GLU A 175 -13.79 -12.37 20.55
N THR A 176 -13.06 -11.90 19.53
CA THR A 176 -13.66 -11.51 18.25
C THR A 176 -14.52 -12.65 17.71
N PRO A 177 -15.77 -12.41 17.25
CA PRO A 177 -16.53 -13.43 16.55
C PRO A 177 -15.75 -13.84 15.31
N SER A 178 -15.18 -15.04 15.32
CA SER A 178 -14.40 -15.60 14.23
C SER A 178 -15.32 -15.97 13.07
N GLY A 179 -15.78 -14.97 12.32
CA GLY A 179 -16.45 -15.16 11.05
C GLY A 179 -15.56 -15.90 10.04
N PRO A 180 -16.15 -16.51 9.00
CA PRO A 180 -15.37 -17.17 7.96
C PRO A 180 -14.39 -16.20 7.30
N SER A 181 -13.18 -16.67 7.01
CA SER A 181 -12.14 -15.88 6.35
C SER A 181 -12.34 -15.75 4.85
N GLY A 182 -13.15 -16.63 4.25
CA GLY A 182 -13.56 -16.58 2.86
C GLY A 182 -14.29 -17.85 2.44
N ARG A 183 -14.59 -17.95 1.14
CA ARG A 183 -15.14 -19.15 0.49
C ARG A 183 -14.38 -19.48 -0.79
N VAL A 184 -14.33 -20.76 -1.12
CA VAL A 184 -13.84 -21.28 -2.41
C VAL A 184 -14.96 -22.02 -3.12
N TRP A 185 -14.92 -22.09 -4.45
CA TRP A 185 -15.94 -22.79 -5.23
C TRP A 185 -15.42 -23.35 -6.57
N LEU A 186 -16.20 -24.26 -7.15
CA LEU A 186 -16.06 -24.80 -8.49
C LEU A 186 -17.32 -24.54 -9.33
N GLU A 187 -17.16 -24.43 -10.65
CA GLU A 187 -18.24 -24.17 -11.60
C GLU A 187 -18.31 -25.27 -12.67
N ARG A 188 -19.12 -26.30 -12.43
CA ARG A 188 -19.38 -27.34 -13.44
C ARG A 188 -20.71 -27.11 -14.17
N PRO A 189 -20.80 -27.42 -15.48
CA PRO A 189 -22.07 -27.40 -16.20
C PRO A 189 -23.01 -28.55 -15.78
N GLY A 190 -22.47 -29.64 -15.20
CA GLY A 190 -23.21 -30.85 -14.80
C GLY A 190 -23.34 -31.04 -13.28
N ALA A 191 -23.56 -32.30 -12.86
CA ALA A 191 -23.46 -32.69 -11.45
C ALA A 191 -22.00 -32.55 -10.95
N PRO A 192 -21.77 -32.39 -9.63
CA PRO A 192 -20.42 -32.40 -9.06
C PRO A 192 -19.64 -33.64 -9.49
N GLY A 193 -18.37 -33.46 -9.81
CA GLY A 193 -17.44 -34.54 -10.11
C GLY A 193 -17.10 -35.35 -8.84
N PRO A 194 -16.64 -36.60 -8.98
CA PRO A 194 -16.39 -37.50 -7.85
C PRO A 194 -15.29 -37.00 -6.89
N LEU A 195 -14.42 -36.09 -7.34
CA LEU A 195 -13.33 -35.52 -6.54
C LEU A 195 -13.61 -34.07 -6.11
N ASP A 196 -14.75 -33.48 -6.48
CA ASP A 196 -15.01 -32.07 -6.23
C ASP A 196 -15.04 -31.73 -4.75
N GLU A 197 -15.60 -32.62 -3.91
CA GLU A 197 -15.59 -32.44 -2.46
C GLU A 197 -14.16 -32.43 -1.90
N LEU A 198 -13.31 -33.36 -2.34
CA LEU A 198 -11.90 -33.43 -1.93
C LEU A 198 -11.11 -32.21 -2.41
N VAL A 199 -11.32 -31.80 -3.66
CA VAL A 199 -10.67 -30.60 -4.22
C VAL A 199 -11.10 -29.36 -3.44
N LEU A 200 -12.39 -29.20 -3.14
CA LEU A 200 -12.91 -28.08 -2.36
C LEU A 200 -12.37 -28.07 -0.92
N GLU A 201 -12.27 -29.25 -0.29
CA GLU A 201 -11.68 -29.40 1.04
C GLU A 201 -10.21 -28.95 1.07
N TRP A 202 -9.39 -29.49 0.16
CA TRP A 202 -7.98 -29.14 0.10
C TRP A 202 -7.73 -27.70 -0.37
N MET A 203 -8.55 -27.20 -1.30
CA MET A 203 -8.51 -25.80 -1.71
C MET A 203 -8.88 -24.89 -0.54
N ALA A 204 -9.88 -25.24 0.27
CA ALA A 204 -10.23 -24.48 1.46
C ALA A 204 -9.09 -24.52 2.50
N LEU A 205 -8.46 -25.67 2.75
CA LEU A 205 -7.29 -25.79 3.63
C LEU A 205 -6.10 -24.97 3.12
N ALA A 206 -5.79 -25.05 1.84
CA ALA A 206 -4.72 -24.27 1.22
C ALA A 206 -5.02 -22.76 1.26
N ALA A 207 -6.26 -22.36 0.97
CA ALA A 207 -6.71 -20.98 1.07
C ALA A 207 -6.56 -20.44 2.50
N ARG A 208 -6.78 -21.24 3.55
CA ARG A 208 -6.51 -20.83 4.94
C ARG A 208 -5.06 -20.48 5.18
N VAL A 209 -4.14 -21.31 4.68
CA VAL A 209 -2.69 -21.10 4.85
C VAL A 209 -2.26 -19.85 4.08
N VAL A 210 -2.62 -19.77 2.81
CA VAL A 210 -2.31 -18.65 1.92
C VAL A 210 -2.89 -17.32 2.44
N VAL A 211 -4.14 -17.32 2.90
CA VAL A 211 -4.79 -16.13 3.44
C VAL A 211 -4.22 -15.77 4.81
N ALA A 212 -3.86 -16.73 5.66
CA ALA A 212 -3.21 -16.44 6.93
C ALA A 212 -1.80 -15.83 6.72
N ASP A 213 -1.03 -16.34 5.76
CA ASP A 213 0.29 -15.82 5.42
C ASP A 213 0.23 -14.43 4.75
N ASN A 214 -0.83 -14.14 3.99
CA ASN A 214 -1.10 -12.81 3.43
C ASN A 214 -1.79 -11.83 4.41
N ARG A 215 -2.43 -12.34 5.46
CA ARG A 215 -3.04 -11.52 6.53
C ARG A 215 -2.06 -11.16 7.63
N ARG A 216 -0.99 -11.95 7.84
CA ARG A 216 0.15 -11.45 8.61
C ARG A 216 0.63 -10.20 7.88
N PRO A 217 0.74 -9.03 8.53
CA PRO A 217 1.54 -7.96 8.01
C PRO A 217 2.95 -8.54 7.90
N ARG A 218 3.32 -9.09 6.73
CA ARG A 218 4.72 -9.12 6.35
C ARG A 218 5.10 -7.65 6.37
N GLU A 219 6.09 -7.30 7.19
CA GLU A 219 6.68 -5.97 7.13
C GLU A 219 6.85 -5.61 5.65
N PRO A 220 6.34 -4.46 5.19
CA PRO A 220 6.46 -4.09 3.79
C PRO A 220 7.91 -4.26 3.39
N GLU A 221 8.18 -5.15 2.43
CA GLU A 221 9.54 -5.42 2.00
C GLU A 221 10.12 -4.07 1.59
N PRO A 222 11.19 -3.59 2.25
CA PRO A 222 11.64 -2.23 2.08
C PRO A 222 11.93 -2.00 0.60
N PRO A 223 11.54 -0.84 0.04
CA PRO A 223 11.81 -0.54 -1.36
C PRO A 223 13.27 -0.79 -1.68
N HIS A 224 13.52 -1.72 -2.60
CA HIS A 224 14.87 -2.15 -2.92
C HIS A 224 15.47 -1.27 -4.01
N VAL A 225 16.64 -0.71 -3.72
CA VAL A 225 17.46 -0.03 -4.74
C VAL A 225 17.97 -1.10 -5.69
N ALA A 226 17.48 -1.07 -6.92
CA ALA A 226 17.81 -2.00 -7.97
C ALA A 226 19.00 -1.50 -8.79
N ASP A 227 19.59 -2.41 -9.57
CA ASP A 227 20.58 -2.07 -10.60
C ASP A 227 19.94 -1.16 -11.66
N PRO A 228 20.43 0.08 -11.86
CA PRO A 228 19.96 0.98 -12.90
C PRO A 228 19.95 0.37 -14.30
N ALA A 229 20.96 -0.44 -14.65
CA ALA A 229 21.05 -1.03 -15.98
C ALA A 229 19.90 -2.01 -16.26
N LEU A 230 19.47 -2.77 -15.25
CA LEU A 230 18.32 -3.68 -15.38
C LEU A 230 17.01 -2.90 -15.51
N VAL A 231 16.85 -1.81 -14.76
CA VAL A 231 15.66 -0.95 -14.86
C VAL A 231 15.62 -0.26 -16.23
N GLU A 232 16.73 0.29 -16.71
CA GLU A 232 16.83 0.88 -18.05
C GLU A 232 16.50 -0.13 -19.15
N LEU A 233 16.96 -1.38 -19.03
CA LEU A 233 16.63 -2.46 -19.95
C LEU A 233 15.12 -2.71 -19.99
N VAL A 234 14.47 -2.83 -18.83
CA VAL A 234 13.00 -3.03 -18.72
C VAL A 234 12.23 -1.85 -19.33
N LEU A 235 12.74 -0.63 -19.18
CA LEU A 235 12.11 0.59 -19.70
C LEU A 235 12.48 0.90 -21.17
N SER A 236 13.29 0.07 -21.82
CA SER A 236 13.71 0.28 -23.20
C SER A 236 12.71 -0.28 -24.19
N GLU A 237 12.43 0.48 -25.25
CA GLU A 237 11.64 0.01 -26.40
C GLU A 237 12.49 -0.79 -27.40
N ARG A 238 13.81 -0.57 -27.40
CA ARG A 238 14.72 -1.05 -28.45
C ARG A 238 15.26 -2.45 -28.21
N GLU A 239 15.19 -2.90 -26.96
CA GLU A 239 15.75 -4.19 -26.52
C GLU A 239 14.81 -5.35 -26.86
N ALA A 240 15.34 -6.56 -26.93
CA ALA A 240 14.54 -7.74 -27.20
C ALA A 240 13.53 -8.02 -26.06
N VAL A 241 12.38 -8.60 -26.40
CA VAL A 241 11.33 -8.93 -25.41
C VAL A 241 11.87 -9.92 -24.37
N GLU A 242 12.69 -10.87 -24.82
CA GLU A 242 13.33 -11.90 -24.00
C GLU A 242 14.30 -11.30 -22.97
N ASP A 243 15.09 -10.30 -23.38
CA ASP A 243 16.03 -9.61 -22.51
C ASP A 243 15.31 -8.79 -21.45
N ARG A 244 14.22 -8.10 -21.82
CA ARG A 244 13.37 -7.39 -20.85
C ARG A 244 12.68 -8.37 -19.89
N ALA A 245 12.17 -9.49 -20.39
CA ALA A 245 11.58 -10.54 -19.55
C ALA A 245 12.60 -11.11 -18.56
N ARG A 246 13.86 -11.29 -18.99
CA ARG A 246 14.96 -11.72 -18.13
C ARG A 246 15.29 -10.66 -17.07
N ALA A 247 15.39 -9.38 -17.43
CA ALA A 247 15.65 -8.32 -16.48
C ALA A 247 14.54 -8.17 -15.43
N LEU A 248 13.27 -8.27 -15.83
CA LEU A 248 12.14 -8.32 -14.89
C LEU A 248 12.32 -9.44 -13.86
N ARG A 249 12.65 -10.66 -14.31
CA ARG A 249 12.89 -11.80 -13.40
C ARG A 249 14.10 -11.57 -12.49
N LEU A 250 15.19 -10.98 -12.98
CA LEU A 250 16.35 -10.62 -12.15
C LEU A 250 16.02 -9.54 -11.11
N LEU A 251 15.08 -8.66 -11.42
CA LEU A 251 14.53 -7.70 -10.48
C LEU A 251 13.52 -8.33 -9.50
N GLY A 252 13.21 -9.63 -9.61
CA GLY A 252 12.20 -10.30 -8.79
C GLY A 252 10.77 -9.87 -9.12
N LEU A 253 10.55 -9.36 -10.34
CA LEU A 253 9.23 -9.06 -10.90
C LEU A 253 8.79 -10.21 -11.84
N THR A 254 7.49 -10.42 -11.92
CA THR A 254 6.87 -11.46 -12.76
C THR A 254 6.45 -10.84 -14.09
N PRO A 255 7.03 -11.24 -15.24
CA PRO A 255 6.70 -10.64 -16.55
C PRO A 255 5.24 -10.77 -16.98
N GLU A 256 4.55 -11.77 -16.46
CA GLU A 256 3.16 -12.10 -16.79
C GLU A 256 2.15 -11.30 -15.95
N LEU A 257 2.59 -10.59 -14.91
CA LEU A 257 1.75 -9.76 -14.07
C LEU A 257 1.86 -8.28 -14.46
N PRO A 258 0.76 -7.51 -14.34
CA PRO A 258 0.80 -6.08 -14.65
C PRO A 258 1.71 -5.33 -13.67
N LEU A 259 2.28 -4.22 -14.13
CA LEU A 259 3.01 -3.27 -13.29
C LEU A 259 2.65 -1.84 -13.65
N ARG A 260 2.96 -0.94 -12.71
CA ARG A 260 2.97 0.51 -12.90
C ARG A 260 4.40 1.02 -12.73
N VAL A 261 4.74 2.06 -13.48
CA VAL A 261 5.99 2.80 -13.31
C VAL A 261 5.70 4.18 -12.75
N LEU A 262 6.53 4.66 -11.83
CA LEU A 262 6.50 6.04 -11.36
C LEU A 262 7.78 6.77 -11.76
N ALA A 263 7.62 8.04 -12.10
CA ALA A 263 8.70 8.97 -12.34
C ALA A 263 8.76 9.96 -11.17
N VAL A 264 9.79 9.87 -10.35
CA VAL A 264 10.05 10.78 -9.24
C VAL A 264 11.09 11.81 -9.68
N ALA A 265 10.88 13.07 -9.33
CA ALA A 265 11.85 14.15 -9.48
C ALA A 265 12.06 14.86 -8.14
N GLY A 266 13.31 15.20 -7.84
CA GLY A 266 13.69 16.01 -6.69
C GLY A 266 13.99 17.46 -7.08
N GLY A 267 14.37 18.26 -6.08
CA GLY A 267 14.95 19.57 -6.31
C GLY A 267 16.44 19.48 -6.73
N PRO A 268 17.06 20.61 -7.11
CA PRO A 268 18.49 20.65 -7.40
C PRO A 268 19.31 20.07 -6.24
N GLY A 269 20.29 19.20 -6.55
CA GLY A 269 21.16 18.57 -5.56
C GLY A 269 20.52 17.44 -4.74
N THR A 270 19.32 16.99 -5.12
CA THR A 270 18.62 15.90 -4.44
C THR A 270 18.94 14.56 -5.08
N GLU A 271 19.32 13.56 -4.29
CA GLU A 271 19.46 12.17 -4.77
C GLU A 271 18.07 11.55 -4.97
N VAL A 272 17.60 11.55 -6.21
CA VAL A 272 16.20 11.20 -6.53
C VAL A 272 15.86 9.74 -6.19
N GLY A 273 16.84 8.82 -6.24
CA GLY A 273 16.66 7.45 -5.77
C GLY A 273 16.37 7.37 -4.27
N VAL A 274 17.03 8.21 -3.45
CA VAL A 274 16.80 8.29 -2.00
C VAL A 274 15.42 8.88 -1.71
N GLU A 275 14.99 9.89 -2.46
CA GLU A 275 13.64 10.45 -2.30
C GLU A 275 12.54 9.46 -2.67
N ALA A 276 12.74 8.70 -3.74
CA ALA A 276 11.83 7.62 -4.12
C ALA A 276 11.75 6.56 -3.02
N VAL A 277 12.89 6.14 -2.46
CA VAL A 277 12.94 5.22 -1.31
C VAL A 277 12.21 5.81 -0.09
N ALA A 278 12.44 7.09 0.23
CA ALA A 278 11.81 7.76 1.37
C ALA A 278 10.30 7.93 1.19
N LEU A 279 9.83 8.15 -0.04
CA LEU A 279 8.41 8.24 -0.37
C LEU A 279 7.74 6.86 -0.26
N LEU A 280 8.38 5.80 -0.78
CA LEU A 280 7.78 4.47 -0.85
C LEU A 280 7.96 3.66 0.43
N GLY A 281 9.03 3.87 1.20
CA GLY A 281 9.29 3.16 2.45
C GLY A 281 8.29 3.50 3.55
N ARG A 282 7.52 4.57 3.38
CA ARG A 282 6.42 5.00 4.26
C ARG A 282 5.04 4.72 3.68
N SER A 283 4.97 4.23 2.45
CA SER A 283 3.73 3.72 1.88
C SER A 283 3.46 2.32 2.44
N GLY A 284 2.21 2.03 2.77
CA GLY A 284 1.67 0.70 3.02
C GLY A 284 1.35 -0.10 1.74
N LEU A 285 1.92 0.29 0.58
CA LEU A 285 1.70 -0.38 -0.70
C LEU A 285 2.04 -1.88 -0.59
N ARG A 286 1.05 -2.72 -0.89
CA ARG A 286 1.21 -4.19 -0.96
C ARG A 286 1.72 -4.61 -2.34
N ALA A 287 2.94 -4.19 -2.66
CA ALA A 287 3.56 -4.40 -3.96
C ALA A 287 5.04 -4.80 -3.83
N VAL A 288 5.56 -5.46 -4.87
CA VAL A 288 7.00 -5.53 -5.10
C VAL A 288 7.43 -4.19 -5.69
N VAL A 289 8.38 -3.52 -5.03
CA VAL A 289 8.87 -2.19 -5.41
C VAL A 289 10.36 -2.25 -5.74
N ARG A 290 10.73 -1.74 -6.91
CA ARG A 290 12.12 -1.62 -7.37
C ARG A 290 12.41 -0.20 -7.80
N ILE A 291 13.51 0.36 -7.31
CA ILE A 291 13.85 1.77 -7.49
C ILE A 291 15.23 1.88 -8.11
N ALA A 292 15.37 2.68 -9.16
CA ALA A 292 16.68 3.06 -9.68
C ALA A 292 16.66 4.50 -10.21
N GLY A 293 17.84 5.14 -10.26
CA GLY A 293 18.02 6.37 -11.02
C GLY A 293 18.05 6.06 -12.52
N VAL A 294 17.32 6.82 -13.32
CA VAL A 294 17.29 6.75 -14.79
C VAL A 294 17.43 8.18 -15.31
N GLY A 295 18.67 8.57 -15.66
CA GLY A 295 19.03 9.97 -15.88
C GLY A 295 18.76 10.82 -14.63
N GLU A 296 18.03 11.92 -14.79
CA GLU A 296 17.68 12.87 -13.71
C GLU A 296 16.45 12.43 -12.87
N LEU A 297 15.85 11.29 -13.20
CA LEU A 297 14.61 10.82 -12.57
C LEU A 297 14.85 9.56 -11.74
N GLY A 298 14.08 9.41 -10.67
CA GLY A 298 13.93 8.13 -9.98
C GLY A 298 12.83 7.32 -10.65
N ALA A 299 13.18 6.21 -11.29
CA ALA A 299 12.22 5.25 -11.82
C ALA A 299 11.85 4.25 -10.74
N VAL A 300 10.55 4.04 -10.55
CA VAL A 300 10.01 3.08 -9.59
C VAL A 300 9.12 2.10 -10.32
N LEU A 301 9.44 0.82 -10.28
CA LEU A 301 8.57 -0.26 -10.75
C LEU A 301 7.74 -0.77 -9.57
N VAL A 302 6.42 -0.77 -9.71
CA VAL A 302 5.46 -1.23 -8.69
C VAL A 302 4.63 -2.35 -9.30
N GLN A 303 4.80 -3.57 -8.79
CA GLN A 303 4.01 -4.73 -9.17
C GLN A 303 3.14 -5.19 -7.98
N PRO A 304 1.80 -5.01 -8.05
CA PRO A 304 0.89 -5.40 -6.98
C PRO A 304 1.00 -6.89 -6.64
N ARG A 305 1.00 -7.23 -5.35
CA ARG A 305 1.03 -8.64 -4.89
C ARG A 305 -0.33 -9.33 -4.95
N ASP A 306 -1.40 -8.58 -4.73
CA ASP A 306 -2.76 -9.10 -4.60
C ASP A 306 -3.57 -8.98 -5.91
N GLY A 307 -2.92 -8.72 -7.04
CA GLY A 307 -3.58 -8.46 -8.33
C GLY A 307 -4.38 -7.14 -8.37
N GLU A 308 -4.23 -6.31 -7.34
CA GLU A 308 -4.93 -5.03 -7.20
C GLU A 308 -4.42 -4.02 -8.23
N THR A 309 -5.31 -3.53 -9.09
CA THR A 309 -4.96 -2.57 -10.15
C THR A 309 -5.09 -1.10 -9.72
N ALA A 310 -5.45 -0.87 -8.45
CA ALA A 310 -5.62 0.45 -7.89
C ALA A 310 -4.32 1.26 -8.03
N SER A 311 -4.48 2.55 -8.31
CA SER A 311 -3.34 3.43 -8.48
C SER A 311 -2.70 3.75 -7.12
N PRO A 312 -1.36 3.73 -7.00
CA PRO A 312 -0.67 4.13 -5.78
C PRO A 312 -0.75 5.65 -5.53
N ALA A 313 -1.31 6.44 -6.45
CA ALA A 313 -1.26 7.90 -6.39
C ALA A 313 -1.91 8.49 -5.13
N GLU A 314 -3.06 7.99 -4.70
CA GLU A 314 -3.76 8.51 -3.51
C GLU A 314 -2.94 8.30 -2.23
N GLU A 315 -2.37 7.11 -2.09
CA GLU A 315 -1.52 6.76 -0.97
C GLU A 315 -0.24 7.60 -0.95
N LEU A 316 0.38 7.79 -2.11
CA LEU A 316 1.57 8.63 -2.24
C LEU A 316 1.28 10.12 -1.97
N ARG A 317 0.09 10.62 -2.34
CA ARG A 317 -0.38 11.95 -1.94
C ARG A 317 -0.50 12.06 -0.42
N ALA A 318 -1.06 11.04 0.23
CA ALA A 318 -1.18 11.00 1.69
C ALA A 318 0.19 11.03 2.39
N VAL A 319 1.14 10.19 1.94
CA VAL A 319 2.52 10.17 2.46
C VAL A 319 3.23 11.50 2.23
N THR A 320 3.07 12.10 1.04
CA THR A 320 3.64 13.41 0.73
C THR A 320 3.08 14.48 1.67
N ALA A 321 1.77 14.48 1.91
CA ALA A 321 1.12 15.41 2.81
C ALA A 321 1.59 15.25 4.26
N GLU A 322 1.79 14.02 4.72
CA GLU A 322 2.36 13.73 6.03
C GLU A 322 3.77 14.29 6.16
N ARG A 323 4.67 14.00 5.20
CA ARG A 323 6.04 14.52 5.19
C ARG A 323 6.12 16.05 5.19
N MET A 324 5.17 16.73 4.55
CA MET A 324 5.12 18.20 4.58
C MET A 324 4.69 18.78 5.93
N ARG A 325 4.02 18.01 6.80
CA ARG A 325 3.66 18.42 8.16
C ARG A 325 4.82 18.25 9.15
N GLU A 326 5.81 17.42 8.82
CA GLU A 326 7.00 17.19 9.65
C GLU A 326 7.87 18.46 9.80
N ALA A 327 8.82 18.42 10.72
CA ALA A 327 9.79 19.49 10.92
C ALA A 327 11.15 19.16 10.28
N GLY A 328 11.91 20.20 9.93
CA GLY A 328 13.31 20.05 9.51
C GLY A 328 13.51 19.65 8.04
N ALA A 329 14.60 18.93 7.77
CA ALA A 329 15.07 18.61 6.42
C ALA A 329 14.06 17.74 5.62
N ALA A 330 13.35 16.83 6.29
CA ALA A 330 12.33 15.97 5.66
C ALA A 330 11.20 16.78 5.01
N ARG A 331 10.75 17.86 5.68
CA ARG A 331 9.75 18.80 5.13
C ARG A 331 10.28 19.55 3.92
N GLN A 332 11.53 20.00 3.99
CA GLN A 332 12.16 20.79 2.92
C GLN A 332 12.37 19.96 1.66
N SER A 333 12.74 18.69 1.83
CA SER A 333 12.87 17.75 0.72
C SER A 333 11.49 17.38 0.15
N ALA A 334 10.51 17.06 0.98
CA ALA A 334 9.14 16.73 0.54
C ALA A 334 8.48 17.86 -0.26
N ARG A 335 8.76 19.13 0.08
CA ARG A 335 8.30 20.30 -0.67
C ARG A 335 8.86 20.39 -2.10
N ARG A 336 9.95 19.68 -2.40
CA ARG A 336 10.61 19.68 -3.71
C ARG A 336 10.31 18.41 -4.52
N VAL A 337 9.86 17.35 -3.85
CA VAL A 337 9.52 16.08 -4.51
C VAL A 337 8.27 16.26 -5.37
N ARG A 338 8.36 15.72 -6.57
CA ARG A 338 7.24 15.59 -7.51
C ARG A 338 7.24 14.18 -8.08
N ALA A 339 6.08 13.61 -8.30
CA ALA A 339 5.94 12.29 -8.88
C ALA A 339 4.83 12.25 -9.93
N GLY A 340 5.09 11.54 -11.02
CA GLY A 340 4.07 11.09 -11.96
C GLY A 340 3.88 9.59 -11.84
N VAL A 341 2.63 9.13 -11.82
CA VAL A 341 2.26 7.72 -11.77
C VAL A 341 1.72 7.31 -13.13
N GLY A 342 2.31 6.28 -13.73
CA GLY A 342 1.86 5.71 -14.99
C GLY A 342 0.65 4.79 -14.84
N GLY A 343 -0.02 4.52 -15.96
CA GLY A 343 -1.10 3.56 -16.05
C GLY A 343 -0.64 2.13 -15.76
N SER A 344 -1.58 1.26 -15.39
CA SER A 344 -1.31 -0.18 -15.28
C SER A 344 -1.09 -0.78 -16.66
N SER A 345 -0.01 -1.52 -16.84
CA SER A 345 0.38 -2.13 -18.12
C SER A 345 0.95 -3.52 -17.92
N ALA A 346 0.98 -4.34 -18.96
CA ALA A 346 1.75 -5.58 -18.92
C ALA A 346 3.23 -5.26 -18.62
N ALA A 347 3.91 -6.10 -17.84
CA ALA A 347 5.29 -5.79 -17.43
C ALA A 347 6.27 -5.63 -18.60
N LEU A 348 6.03 -6.34 -19.71
CA LEU A 348 6.82 -6.20 -20.94
C LEU A 348 6.60 -4.89 -21.71
N GLU A 349 5.53 -4.17 -21.36
CA GLU A 349 5.16 -2.84 -21.85
C GLU A 349 5.45 -1.73 -20.83
N ALA A 350 6.33 -2.00 -19.84
CA ALA A 350 6.71 -1.03 -18.80
C ALA A 350 7.11 0.35 -19.35
N ARG A 351 7.67 0.40 -20.57
CA ARG A 351 7.97 1.65 -21.29
C ARG A 351 6.75 2.56 -21.47
N THR A 352 5.58 1.98 -21.74
CA THR A 352 4.33 2.73 -21.91
C THR A 352 3.96 3.40 -20.60
N SER A 353 3.92 2.64 -19.50
CA SER A 353 3.67 3.17 -18.16
C SER A 353 4.74 4.19 -17.74
N TRP A 354 6.01 4.00 -18.11
CA TRP A 354 7.07 4.99 -17.90
C TRP A 354 6.87 6.29 -18.67
N THR A 355 6.46 6.21 -19.93
CA THR A 355 6.16 7.38 -20.75
C THR A 355 4.97 8.15 -20.17
N GLN A 356 3.92 7.44 -19.78
CA GLN A 356 2.76 7.99 -19.07
C GLN A 356 3.15 8.64 -17.74
N ALA A 357 4.02 8.01 -16.94
CA ALA A 357 4.52 8.56 -15.69
C ALA A 357 5.31 9.86 -15.91
N ARG A 358 6.17 9.91 -16.93
CA ARG A 358 6.88 11.13 -17.31
C ARG A 358 5.95 12.23 -17.80
N ASN A 359 4.89 11.87 -18.54
CA ASN A 359 3.86 12.82 -18.96
C ASN A 359 3.10 13.37 -17.75
N ALA A 360 2.69 12.50 -16.82
CA ALA A 360 2.03 12.91 -15.58
C ALA A 360 2.90 13.81 -14.71
N LEU A 361 4.20 13.50 -14.59
CA LEU A 361 5.17 14.30 -13.85
C LEU A 361 5.27 15.76 -14.37
N ARG A 362 4.97 16.02 -15.65
CA ARG A 362 4.96 17.39 -16.20
C ARG A 362 3.85 18.26 -15.63
N PHE A 363 2.77 17.66 -15.13
CA PHE A 363 1.67 18.36 -14.46
C PHE A 363 1.88 18.44 -12.94
N ALA A 364 2.88 17.75 -12.39
CA ALA A 364 3.12 17.74 -10.96
C ALA A 364 3.73 19.06 -10.49
N VAL A 365 3.16 19.62 -9.41
CA VAL A 365 3.56 20.90 -8.83
C VAL A 365 4.19 20.66 -7.46
N ALA A 366 5.40 21.18 -7.27
CA ALA A 366 6.10 21.07 -6.00
C ALA A 366 5.44 21.97 -4.94
N GLY A 367 5.41 21.53 -3.68
CA GLY A 367 4.97 22.34 -2.55
C GLY A 367 3.49 22.20 -2.17
N ASP A 368 2.65 21.64 -3.03
CA ASP A 368 1.29 21.19 -2.69
C ASP A 368 1.21 19.66 -2.74
N PRO A 369 0.92 18.96 -1.63
CA PRO A 369 0.81 17.50 -1.62
C PRO A 369 -0.21 16.92 -2.59
N ALA A 370 -1.31 17.63 -2.85
CA ALA A 370 -2.36 17.17 -3.76
C ALA A 370 -1.93 17.25 -5.23
N GLU A 371 -1.07 18.21 -5.57
CA GLU A 371 -0.56 18.43 -6.92
C GLU A 371 0.85 17.87 -7.12
N ALA A 372 1.56 17.47 -6.05
CA ALA A 372 2.91 16.92 -6.12
C ALA A 372 2.95 15.50 -6.70
N VAL A 373 1.84 14.76 -6.62
CA VAL A 373 1.73 13.41 -7.19
C VAL A 373 0.55 13.35 -8.14
N ILE A 374 0.85 13.19 -9.44
CA ILE A 374 -0.15 13.16 -10.50
C ILE A 374 -0.30 11.75 -11.05
N ASP A 375 -1.54 11.28 -11.12
CA ASP A 375 -1.90 10.03 -11.77
C ASP A 375 -2.21 10.26 -13.24
N HIS A 376 -1.51 9.56 -14.13
CA HIS A 376 -1.77 9.61 -15.56
C HIS A 376 -3.22 9.23 -15.89
N ASP A 377 -3.78 8.22 -15.22
CA ASP A 377 -5.13 7.73 -15.50
C ASP A 377 -6.20 8.78 -15.13
N ALA A 378 -5.86 9.75 -14.27
CA ALA A 378 -6.74 10.84 -13.85
C ALA A 378 -6.67 12.09 -14.75
N LEU A 379 -5.67 12.20 -15.63
CA LEU A 379 -5.48 13.41 -16.47
C LEU A 379 -6.47 13.51 -17.63
N GLY A 380 -6.97 12.38 -18.12
CA GLY A 380 -7.86 12.33 -19.28
C GLY A 380 -7.26 13.05 -20.50
N PRO A 381 -8.05 13.85 -21.26
CA PRO A 381 -7.58 14.53 -22.47
C PRO A 381 -6.45 15.54 -22.24
N VAL A 382 -6.30 16.08 -21.01
CA VAL A 382 -5.26 17.07 -20.69
C VAL A 382 -3.87 16.47 -20.81
N ALA A 383 -3.73 15.14 -20.68
CA ALA A 383 -2.46 14.44 -20.87
C ALA A 383 -1.81 14.72 -22.25
N LEU A 384 -2.60 15.03 -23.28
CA LEU A 384 -2.08 15.38 -24.61
C LEU A 384 -1.23 16.65 -24.61
N LEU A 385 -1.43 17.57 -23.65
CA LEU A 385 -0.58 18.75 -23.50
C LEU A 385 0.85 18.38 -23.10
N ALA A 386 1.09 17.20 -22.52
CA ALA A 386 2.43 16.72 -22.21
C ALA A 386 3.27 16.44 -23.46
N GLU A 387 2.64 16.16 -24.61
CA GLU A 387 3.31 15.89 -25.87
C GLU A 387 3.89 17.17 -26.50
N ILE A 388 3.41 18.35 -26.07
CA ILE A 388 3.92 19.63 -26.55
C ILE A 388 5.33 19.85 -25.97
N PRO A 389 6.36 20.08 -26.82
CA PRO A 389 7.71 20.38 -26.36
C PRO A 389 7.73 21.53 -25.35
N VAL A 390 8.46 21.35 -24.24
CA VAL A 390 8.46 22.31 -23.13
C VAL A 390 9.07 23.65 -23.55
N GLU A 391 10.02 23.62 -24.47
CA GLU A 391 10.67 24.80 -25.02
C GLU A 391 9.67 25.69 -25.77
N LEU A 392 8.70 25.09 -26.47
CA LEU A 392 7.64 25.81 -27.17
C LEU A 392 6.64 26.42 -26.18
N LEU A 393 6.34 25.72 -25.09
CA LEU A 393 5.48 26.25 -24.01
C LEU A 393 6.17 27.44 -23.32
N HIS A 394 7.45 27.32 -22.96
CA HIS A 394 8.23 28.39 -22.35
C HIS A 394 8.44 29.59 -23.28
N ALA A 395 8.40 29.40 -24.60
CA ALA A 395 8.50 30.50 -25.55
C ALA A 395 7.21 31.34 -25.63
N GLN A 396 6.06 30.85 -25.13
CA GLN A 396 4.80 31.58 -25.19
C GLN A 396 4.87 32.87 -24.35
N PRO A 397 4.48 34.03 -24.90
CA PRO A 397 4.54 35.31 -24.18
C PRO A 397 3.85 35.28 -22.81
N ASP A 398 2.65 34.70 -22.74
CA ASP A 398 1.84 34.59 -21.53
C ASP A 398 2.50 33.70 -20.47
N VAL A 399 3.09 32.57 -20.88
CA VAL A 399 3.80 31.65 -19.97
C VAL A 399 5.04 32.32 -19.39
N ARG A 400 5.80 33.06 -20.21
CA ARG A 400 6.96 33.83 -19.70
C ARG A 400 6.53 34.94 -18.74
N ALA A 401 5.42 35.61 -19.02
CA ALA A 401 4.90 36.66 -18.16
C ALA A 401 4.48 36.09 -16.79
N LEU A 402 3.78 34.95 -16.78
CA LEU A 402 3.44 34.22 -15.55
C LEU A 402 4.68 33.73 -14.80
N ALA A 403 5.69 33.20 -15.50
CA ALA A 403 6.93 32.76 -14.89
C ALA A 403 7.70 33.93 -14.24
N ALA A 404 7.81 35.06 -14.94
CA ALA A 404 8.45 36.26 -14.40
C ALA A 404 7.70 36.83 -13.18
N LEU A 405 6.36 36.77 -13.20
CA LEU A 405 5.55 37.15 -12.05
C LEU A 405 5.79 36.23 -10.84
N ALA A 406 5.86 34.91 -11.09
CA ALA A 406 6.15 33.93 -10.04
C ALA A 406 7.55 34.12 -9.42
N GLU A 407 8.56 34.45 -10.23
CA GLU A 407 9.93 34.73 -9.76
C GLU A 407 10.03 36.04 -8.98
N GLY A 408 9.21 37.05 -9.31
CA GLY A 408 9.18 38.34 -8.66
C GLY A 408 8.40 38.38 -7.34
N GLU A 409 7.55 37.37 -7.06
CA GLU A 409 6.78 37.27 -5.82
C GLU A 409 7.51 36.45 -4.76
N THR A 410 7.85 37.06 -3.62
CA THR A 410 8.53 36.39 -2.50
C THR A 410 7.75 35.16 -1.97
N ASP A 411 6.42 35.18 -2.06
CA ASP A 411 5.54 34.14 -1.51
C ASP A 411 4.63 33.47 -2.56
N GLY A 412 4.72 33.82 -3.86
CA GLY A 412 3.91 33.25 -4.94
C GLY A 412 2.38 33.39 -4.78
N THR A 413 1.93 34.30 -3.92
CA THR A 413 0.54 34.39 -3.48
C THR A 413 -0.45 34.84 -4.56
N GLY A 414 0.01 35.59 -5.57
CA GLY A 414 -0.80 36.02 -6.70
C GLY A 414 -1.06 34.86 -7.66
N ILE A 415 -0.01 34.11 -7.99
CA ILE A 415 -0.11 32.90 -8.83
C ILE A 415 -0.99 31.84 -8.16
N ALA A 416 -0.86 31.63 -6.84
CA ALA A 416 -1.73 30.73 -6.10
C ALA A 416 -3.22 31.18 -6.12
N ALA A 417 -3.48 32.48 -6.03
CA ALA A 417 -4.83 33.04 -6.16
C ALA A 417 -5.40 32.83 -7.57
N LEU A 418 -4.59 33.05 -8.61
CA LEU A 418 -4.98 32.79 -10.00
C LEU A 418 -5.29 31.31 -10.23
N ALA A 419 -4.41 30.40 -9.77
CA ALA A 419 -4.61 28.96 -9.92
C ALA A 419 -5.89 28.48 -9.24
N ALA A 420 -6.14 28.89 -7.99
CA ALA A 420 -7.37 28.55 -7.26
C ALA A 420 -8.63 29.13 -7.95
N PHE A 421 -8.55 30.34 -8.50
CA PHE A 421 -9.65 30.92 -9.26
C PHE A 421 -9.91 30.17 -10.57
N CYS A 422 -8.89 29.81 -11.34
CA CYS A 422 -9.04 29.04 -12.57
C CYS A 422 -9.64 27.64 -12.32
N ARG A 423 -9.29 27.00 -11.20
CA ARG A 423 -9.88 25.70 -10.81
C ARG A 423 -11.36 25.80 -10.43
N THR A 424 -11.71 26.81 -9.63
CA THR A 424 -13.04 26.90 -9.02
C THR A 424 -14.04 27.74 -9.83
N GLY A 425 -13.55 28.63 -10.69
CA GLY A 425 -14.37 29.62 -11.40
C GLY A 425 -15.05 30.65 -10.48
N SER A 426 -14.67 30.72 -9.20
CA SER A 426 -15.37 31.54 -8.20
C SER A 426 -14.42 32.11 -7.15
N LEU A 427 -14.48 33.43 -6.95
CA LEU A 427 -13.72 34.12 -5.89
C LEU A 427 -14.01 33.56 -4.50
N ARG A 428 -15.26 33.15 -4.23
CA ARG A 428 -15.64 32.62 -2.91
C ARG A 428 -15.04 31.23 -2.69
N GLN A 429 -15.10 30.36 -3.69
CA GLN A 429 -14.57 29.00 -3.58
C GLN A 429 -13.02 29.02 -3.54
N ALA A 430 -12.38 29.84 -4.37
CA ALA A 430 -10.94 30.07 -4.30
C ALA A 430 -10.50 30.61 -2.93
N ALA A 431 -11.28 31.50 -2.32
CA ALA A 431 -11.00 32.02 -0.99
C ALA A 431 -11.14 30.95 0.11
N THR A 432 -12.13 30.05 -0.01
CA THR A 432 -12.27 28.90 0.88
C THR A 432 -11.08 27.96 0.77
N GLU A 433 -10.66 27.63 -0.45
CA GLU A 433 -9.51 26.75 -0.74
C GLU A 433 -8.20 27.31 -0.17
N LEU A 434 -7.97 28.62 -0.33
CA LEU A 434 -6.76 29.29 0.15
C LEU A 434 -6.85 29.71 1.63
N HIS A 435 -7.97 29.46 2.30
CA HIS A 435 -8.25 29.95 3.66
C HIS A 435 -8.09 31.48 3.81
N LEU A 436 -8.58 32.24 2.82
CA LEU A 436 -8.53 33.69 2.75
C LEU A 436 -9.93 34.30 2.72
N HIS A 437 -10.00 35.62 2.86
CA HIS A 437 -11.21 36.36 2.54
C HIS A 437 -11.32 36.59 1.03
N HIS A 438 -12.53 36.54 0.48
CA HIS A 438 -12.77 36.73 -0.97
C HIS A 438 -12.26 38.07 -1.50
N SER A 439 -12.28 39.13 -0.68
CA SER A 439 -11.69 40.43 -1.01
C SER A 439 -10.17 40.37 -1.19
N SER A 440 -9.49 39.52 -0.42
CA SER A 440 -8.03 39.32 -0.54
C SER A 440 -7.68 38.56 -1.81
N VAL A 441 -8.49 37.56 -2.20
CA VAL A 441 -8.32 36.88 -3.49
C VAL A 441 -8.55 37.85 -4.64
N ALA A 442 -9.62 38.64 -4.60
CA ALA A 442 -9.90 39.65 -5.64
C ALA A 442 -8.77 40.68 -5.79
N ALA A 443 -8.22 41.19 -4.68
CA ALA A 443 -7.10 42.13 -4.72
C ALA A 443 -5.84 41.52 -5.34
N ARG A 444 -5.55 40.24 -5.05
CA ARG A 444 -4.43 39.51 -5.64
C ARG A 444 -4.62 39.28 -7.13
N LEU A 445 -5.83 38.90 -7.58
CA LEU A 445 -6.13 38.75 -9.00
C LEU A 445 -5.98 40.08 -9.75
N ALA A 446 -6.44 41.20 -9.17
CA ALA A 446 -6.26 42.52 -9.78
C ALA A 446 -4.77 42.91 -9.91
N GLN A 447 -3.93 42.52 -8.96
CA GLN A 447 -2.48 42.69 -9.06
C GLN A 447 -1.87 41.85 -10.19
N VAL A 448 -2.32 40.59 -10.33
CA VAL A 448 -1.90 39.69 -11.40
C VAL A 448 -2.33 40.23 -12.77
N GLU A 449 -3.58 40.68 -12.92
CA GLU A 449 -4.10 41.32 -14.14
C GLU A 449 -3.27 42.55 -14.53
N GLY A 450 -2.98 43.42 -13.55
CA GLY A 450 -2.15 44.60 -13.76
C GLY A 450 -0.72 44.28 -14.19
N ALA A 451 -0.13 43.21 -13.64
CA ALA A 451 1.22 42.76 -13.99
C ALA A 451 1.30 42.08 -15.36
N LEU A 452 0.27 41.33 -15.75
CA LEU A 452 0.22 40.59 -17.01
C LEU A 452 -0.37 41.43 -18.17
N GLY A 453 -1.04 42.53 -17.86
CA GLY A 453 -1.71 43.37 -18.85
C GLY A 453 -2.99 42.74 -19.42
N TRP A 454 -3.52 41.71 -18.77
CA TRP A 454 -4.81 41.11 -19.10
C TRP A 454 -5.95 42.02 -18.57
N ARG A 455 -7.02 42.16 -19.35
CA ARG A 455 -8.17 43.02 -19.02
C ARG A 455 -9.48 42.27 -19.14
#